data_AF-A0A1I7UD64-F1
#
_entry.id   AF-A0A1I7UD64-F1
#
_cell.length_a   1.000
_cell.length_b   1.000
_cell.length_c   1.000
_cell.angle_alpha   90.00
_cell.angle_beta   90.00
_cell.angle_gamma   90.00
#
_symmetry.space_group_name_H-M   'P 1'
#
loop_
_entity.id
_entity.type
_entity.pdbx_description
1 polymer ?
#
loop_
_entity_poly.entity_id
_entity_poly.type
_entity_poly.pdbx_seq_one_letter_code
_entity_poly.pdbx_strand_id
1 'polypeptide(L)'
;MYGSERRKTGAMNLGGRTSMAITPSRRFTDVESSSVRRSEVRPSLMGSQARPSIFGKGSTIPPRDVKSMIGANVEKIWHFLVEHDQGDAPSDSVIRNPQGKKDFVAIFESIYQHMSKDYEFPNGGRLEEEITPLFKALGYPYPLKDSYFKPIGATHGWPHLLDALGWLVDLVRIMLSVKDDTQNIMFGDFPEATEVHERALSYSWHTSIYREYTNDRKVIESKGHPFWEKQRAELRNVFDSSNEYGDMTSNYKNALEQLKFECDEIESERGQEANLLDEIARMKDDIRKAAAYQEQTENVKMLREADLEKLHAVLREKMEENQKMQKAVNELKERIEKQRVDHGLNGKQVRQMNLENSKDKEMVSEIQAELDKVSKETWMLNNENGFRDQKLKFLEIHEHIIKTIHGLNLPVNLPPLKPPSDELELKSGWETLTTVWIPDITRHLHQKKLELENEQSRFADRFAAAEERLQIENEMLEEAKKREQREERTRQNERSEWKTARQRLEKESDELENQLEVLKKQMQIGGNLEMEIEEERRKMKAIEEGMERKNEELIACLQKKLDEIFAATVEIENEKLAMQKEFEELEAVMQTNCH
;
A
#
# COMPACT_ATOMS: atom_id res chain seq x y z
N MET A 1 -1.28 27.10 51.05
CA MET A 1 -2.08 27.91 50.11
C MET A 1 -2.87 26.97 49.22
N TYR A 2 -4.11 27.36 48.96
CA TYR A 2 -5.17 26.62 48.27
C TYR A 2 -4.79 26.06 46.90
N GLY A 3 -5.42 24.94 46.50
CA GLY A 3 -5.46 24.53 45.10
C GLY A 3 -5.72 23.03 44.87
N SER A 4 -6.93 22.58 45.15
CA SER A 4 -7.44 21.24 44.81
C SER A 4 -7.75 21.15 43.31
N GLU A 5 -7.24 20.16 42.59
CA GLU A 5 -7.87 19.71 41.34
C GLU A 5 -7.77 18.19 41.16
N ARG A 6 -8.94 17.55 41.26
CA ARG A 6 -9.19 16.12 41.04
C ARG A 6 -9.12 15.83 39.54
N ARG A 7 -8.26 14.88 39.14
CA ARG A 7 -8.35 14.23 37.82
C ARG A 7 -9.60 13.34 37.77
N LYS A 8 -10.52 13.68 36.88
CA LYS A 8 -11.65 12.84 36.45
C LYS A 8 -11.12 11.69 35.59
N THR A 9 -11.49 10.49 35.98
CA THR A 9 -11.43 9.25 35.18
C THR A 9 -12.46 9.32 34.05
N GLY A 10 -11.98 9.39 32.81
CA GLY A 10 -12.81 9.24 31.61
C GLY A 10 -13.01 7.77 31.29
N ALA A 11 -14.28 7.37 31.24
CA ALA A 11 -14.75 6.03 30.91
C ALA A 11 -14.38 5.64 29.47
N MET A 12 -13.86 4.41 29.30
CA MET A 12 -13.76 3.76 28.00
C MET A 12 -15.10 3.10 27.67
N ASN A 13 -15.73 3.57 26.60
CA ASN A 13 -16.89 2.95 25.99
C ASN A 13 -16.46 1.71 25.19
N LEU A 14 -17.07 0.57 25.55
CA LEU A 14 -17.09 -0.67 24.78
C LEU A 14 -18.18 -0.55 23.70
N GLY A 15 -17.81 -0.65 22.43
CA GLY A 15 -18.76 -0.75 21.33
C GLY A 15 -18.10 -1.13 20.01
N GLY A 16 -18.49 -2.29 19.48
CA GLY A 16 -18.50 -2.56 18.04
C GLY A 16 -17.28 -3.26 17.44
N ARG A 17 -17.12 -4.57 17.70
CA ARG A 17 -16.43 -5.48 16.77
C ARG A 17 -17.46 -6.04 15.77
N THR A 18 -17.26 -5.82 14.48
CA THR A 18 -17.90 -6.59 13.41
C THR A 18 -16.93 -7.67 12.94
N SER A 19 -17.29 -8.92 13.21
CA SER A 19 -16.57 -10.12 12.82
C SER A 19 -16.98 -10.59 11.43
N MET A 20 -15.98 -10.96 10.64
CA MET A 20 -16.11 -11.72 9.39
C MET A 20 -16.50 -13.19 9.67
N ALA A 21 -17.42 -13.72 8.88
CA ALA A 21 -17.63 -15.15 8.61
C ALA A 21 -18.30 -15.22 7.22
N ILE A 22 -17.66 -15.69 6.15
CA ILE A 22 -17.44 -17.10 5.76
C ILE A 22 -18.69 -17.97 5.96
N THR A 23 -19.43 -18.21 4.88
CA THR A 23 -20.15 -19.48 4.66
C THR A 23 -20.05 -19.92 3.19
N PRO A 24 -19.97 -21.24 2.92
CA PRO A 24 -19.77 -21.79 1.57
C PRO A 24 -21.00 -22.53 1.00
N SER A 25 -20.92 -22.80 -0.31
CA SER A 25 -21.39 -24.01 -0.99
C SER A 25 -22.86 -24.17 -1.42
N ARG A 26 -22.98 -24.45 -2.73
CA ARG A 26 -23.74 -25.54 -3.40
C ARG A 26 -24.90 -25.17 -4.34
N ARG A 27 -24.63 -25.53 -5.60
CA ARG A 27 -25.53 -25.93 -6.71
C ARG A 27 -26.61 -26.94 -6.27
N PHE A 28 -27.75 -26.93 -6.97
CA PHE A 28 -28.51 -28.07 -7.57
C PHE A 28 -29.77 -27.46 -8.27
N THR A 29 -29.78 -27.32 -9.61
CA THR A 29 -30.54 -28.09 -10.63
C THR A 29 -32.07 -28.01 -10.61
N ASP A 30 -32.59 -27.45 -11.73
CA ASP A 30 -33.61 -27.98 -12.67
C ASP A 30 -35.08 -28.22 -12.30
N VAL A 31 -35.88 -28.20 -13.40
CA VAL A 31 -37.17 -28.87 -13.69
C VAL A 31 -38.39 -27.94 -13.47
N GLU A 32 -39.35 -27.68 -14.38
CA GLU A 32 -40.01 -28.35 -15.52
C GLU A 32 -40.87 -27.25 -16.25
N SER A 33 -41.51 -27.35 -17.42
CA SER A 33 -41.44 -28.14 -18.66
C SER A 33 -42.57 -27.67 -19.59
N SER A 34 -42.41 -28.00 -20.88
CA SER A 34 -43.42 -28.27 -21.93
C SER A 34 -43.24 -27.35 -23.14
N SER A 35 -43.25 -27.80 -24.40
CA SER A 35 -43.36 -29.10 -25.09
C SER A 35 -43.22 -28.73 -26.59
N VAL A 36 -42.52 -29.43 -27.48
CA VAL A 36 -43.08 -30.51 -28.33
C VAL A 36 -42.05 -30.87 -29.43
N ARG A 37 -41.79 -32.20 -29.55
CA ARG A 37 -41.33 -33.03 -30.71
C ARG A 37 -39.92 -32.80 -31.28
N ARG A 38 -38.99 -33.77 -31.09
CA ARG A 38 -38.81 -35.05 -31.85
C ARG A 38 -38.66 -34.80 -33.36
N SER A 39 -37.72 -35.37 -34.10
CA SER A 39 -36.60 -36.29 -33.89
C SER A 39 -36.10 -36.58 -35.30
N GLU A 40 -34.79 -36.60 -35.57
CA GLU A 40 -34.17 -37.71 -36.28
C GLU A 40 -32.65 -37.56 -36.33
N VAL A 41 -32.02 -38.71 -36.12
CA VAL A 41 -30.61 -38.98 -35.92
C VAL A 41 -30.21 -39.86 -37.10
N ARG A 42 -29.10 -39.60 -37.80
CA ARG A 42 -27.84 -40.39 -37.92
C ARG A 42 -27.35 -40.32 -39.41
N PRO A 43 -26.14 -40.76 -39.78
CA PRO A 43 -24.80 -40.36 -39.28
C PRO A 43 -23.73 -40.27 -40.40
N SER A 44 -22.52 -39.87 -40.01
CA SER A 44 -21.23 -40.57 -40.24
C SER A 44 -20.30 -39.74 -41.13
N LEU A 45 -18.97 -39.73 -41.03
CA LEU A 45 -17.99 -40.44 -40.20
C LEU A 45 -16.65 -39.68 -40.41
N MET A 46 -15.84 -39.48 -39.35
CA MET A 46 -14.40 -39.12 -39.36
C MET A 46 -13.96 -37.85 -40.14
N GLY A 47 -13.08 -36.99 -39.66
CA GLY A 47 -12.17 -37.01 -38.54
C GLY A 47 -11.25 -35.79 -38.65
N SER A 48 -10.33 -35.71 -37.69
CA SER A 48 -9.26 -34.71 -37.57
C SER A 48 -9.72 -33.29 -37.19
N GLN A 49 -9.21 -32.85 -36.04
CA GLN A 49 -9.16 -31.45 -35.67
C GLN A 49 -8.38 -30.69 -36.74
N ALA A 50 -9.09 -29.94 -37.57
CA ALA A 50 -8.50 -28.89 -38.39
C ALA A 50 -8.52 -27.59 -37.58
N ARG A 51 -7.32 -27.03 -37.36
CA ARG A 51 -7.12 -25.66 -36.89
C ARG A 51 -7.99 -24.70 -37.72
N PRO A 52 -8.63 -23.67 -37.14
CA PRO A 52 -9.38 -22.71 -37.92
C PRO A 52 -8.44 -21.95 -38.85
N SER A 53 -8.52 -22.26 -40.14
CA SER A 53 -7.96 -21.48 -41.23
C SER A 53 -8.73 -20.15 -41.34
N ILE A 54 -7.99 -19.05 -41.45
CA ILE A 54 -8.47 -17.66 -41.52
C ILE A 54 -9.27 -17.36 -42.82
N PHE A 55 -9.38 -18.29 -43.75
CA PHE A 55 -10.12 -18.07 -45.00
C PHE A 55 -11.15 -19.17 -45.26
N GLY A 56 -12.33 -19.03 -44.65
CA GLY A 56 -13.53 -19.82 -44.94
C GLY A 56 -14.70 -18.90 -45.32
N LYS A 57 -15.25 -19.10 -46.53
CA LYS A 57 -16.45 -18.42 -47.03
C LYS A 57 -17.68 -18.81 -46.20
N GLY A 58 -17.99 -17.99 -45.22
CA GLY A 58 -19.21 -18.05 -44.40
C GLY A 58 -19.05 -17.05 -43.26
N SER A 59 -19.85 -15.98 -43.24
CA SER A 59 -19.75 -14.89 -42.27
C SER A 59 -19.79 -15.41 -40.83
N THR A 60 -18.62 -15.56 -40.20
CA THR A 60 -18.45 -15.82 -38.76
C THR A 60 -18.59 -14.56 -37.93
N ILE A 61 -18.81 -13.41 -38.58
CA ILE A 61 -18.90 -12.11 -37.93
C ILE A 61 -20.37 -11.87 -37.54
N PRO A 62 -20.69 -11.67 -36.25
CA PRO A 62 -22.04 -11.40 -35.81
C PRO A 62 -22.59 -10.11 -36.46
N PRO A 63 -23.90 -10.02 -36.75
CA PRO A 63 -24.49 -8.80 -37.28
C PRO A 63 -24.23 -7.62 -36.33
N ARG A 64 -23.61 -6.55 -36.85
CA ARG A 64 -23.32 -5.36 -36.06
C ARG A 64 -24.62 -4.60 -35.77
N ASP A 65 -24.79 -4.10 -34.54
CA ASP A 65 -25.92 -3.24 -34.20
C ASP A 65 -25.68 -1.82 -34.68
N VAL A 66 -25.98 -1.61 -35.95
CA VAL A 66 -25.69 -0.35 -36.65
C VAL A 66 -26.64 0.77 -36.24
N LYS A 67 -27.83 0.45 -35.72
CA LYS A 67 -28.86 1.45 -35.38
C LYS A 67 -28.55 2.19 -34.08
N SER A 68 -28.03 1.50 -33.06
CA SER A 68 -27.63 2.15 -31.81
C SER A 68 -26.38 3.01 -31.96
N MET A 69 -25.50 2.67 -32.93
CA MET A 69 -24.24 3.37 -33.17
C MET A 69 -24.33 4.62 -34.05
N ILE A 70 -25.50 4.95 -34.61
CA ILE A 70 -25.67 6.09 -35.52
C ILE A 70 -25.18 7.39 -34.86
N GLY A 71 -25.69 7.71 -33.67
CA GLY A 71 -25.32 8.96 -32.98
C GLY A 71 -23.83 9.07 -32.69
N ALA A 72 -23.23 7.98 -32.19
CA ALA A 72 -21.81 7.94 -31.89
C ALA A 72 -20.92 8.03 -33.15
N ASN A 73 -21.33 7.42 -34.26
CA ASN A 73 -20.60 7.50 -35.52
C ASN A 73 -20.73 8.88 -36.17
N VAL A 74 -21.90 9.54 -36.11
CA VAL A 74 -22.06 10.93 -36.58
C VAL A 74 -21.12 11.85 -35.78
N GLU A 75 -21.16 11.77 -34.46
CA GLU A 75 -20.34 12.62 -33.59
C GLU A 75 -18.84 12.40 -33.83
N LYS A 76 -18.43 11.13 -33.96
CA LYS A 76 -17.04 10.75 -34.27
C LYS A 76 -16.56 11.33 -35.59
N ILE A 77 -17.36 11.19 -36.66
CA ILE A 77 -17.01 11.71 -37.99
C ILE A 77 -16.97 13.24 -37.93
N TRP A 78 -17.95 13.87 -37.30
CA TRP A 78 -18.01 15.32 -37.18
C TRP A 78 -16.79 15.89 -36.43
N HIS A 79 -16.45 15.35 -35.25
CA HIS A 79 -15.26 15.79 -34.51
C HIS A 79 -13.98 15.64 -35.32
N PHE A 80 -13.82 14.50 -36.02
CA PHE A 80 -12.65 14.27 -36.86
C PHE A 80 -12.54 15.29 -38.01
N LEU A 81 -13.65 15.57 -38.70
CA LEU A 81 -13.68 16.53 -39.80
C LEU A 81 -13.45 17.97 -39.32
N VAL A 82 -14.00 18.35 -38.17
CA VAL A 82 -13.77 19.68 -37.58
C VAL A 82 -12.33 19.85 -37.13
N GLU A 83 -11.72 18.81 -36.54
CA GLU A 83 -10.34 18.83 -36.07
C GLU A 83 -9.34 18.97 -37.23
N HIS A 84 -9.58 18.30 -38.36
CA HIS A 84 -8.61 18.22 -39.45
C HIS A 84 -8.89 19.12 -40.66
N ASP A 85 -10.17 19.37 -41.02
CA ASP A 85 -10.55 20.11 -42.24
C ASP A 85 -11.15 21.49 -41.94
N GLN A 86 -11.34 21.83 -40.66
CA GLN A 86 -11.78 23.14 -40.16
C GLN A 86 -12.99 23.74 -40.91
N GLY A 87 -12.75 24.73 -41.78
CA GLY A 87 -13.77 25.57 -42.41
C GLY A 87 -14.58 24.91 -43.54
N ASP A 88 -14.12 23.77 -44.07
CA ASP A 88 -14.81 22.98 -45.10
C ASP A 88 -15.56 21.77 -44.52
N ALA A 89 -15.62 21.64 -43.19
CA ALA A 89 -16.28 20.51 -42.54
C ALA A 89 -17.82 20.53 -42.71
N PRO A 90 -18.44 19.45 -43.21
CA PRO A 90 -19.90 19.36 -43.32
C PRO A 90 -20.57 19.36 -41.94
N SER A 91 -21.69 20.07 -41.81
CA SER A 91 -22.44 20.17 -40.54
C SER A 91 -22.96 18.81 -40.03
N ASP A 92 -23.16 18.65 -38.71
CA ASP A 92 -23.73 17.44 -38.09
C ASP A 92 -25.02 16.98 -38.78
N SER A 93 -25.85 17.94 -39.22
CA SER A 93 -27.11 17.67 -39.92
C SER A 93 -26.91 16.98 -41.28
N VAL A 94 -25.84 17.33 -42.00
CA VAL A 94 -25.49 16.76 -43.32
C VAL A 94 -24.90 15.37 -43.17
N ILE A 95 -24.09 15.14 -42.12
CA ILE A 95 -23.54 13.81 -41.80
C ILE A 95 -24.66 12.87 -41.31
N ARG A 96 -25.62 13.38 -40.54
CA ARG A 96 -26.76 12.58 -40.05
C ARG A 96 -27.72 12.18 -41.16
N ASN A 97 -27.95 13.07 -42.13
CA ASN A 97 -28.88 12.82 -43.23
C ASN A 97 -28.40 13.49 -44.54
N PRO A 98 -27.49 12.83 -45.30
CA PRO A 98 -26.96 13.39 -46.54
C PRO A 98 -28.08 13.54 -47.58
N GLN A 99 -28.12 14.68 -48.26
CA GLN A 99 -29.18 15.03 -49.22
C GLN A 99 -28.92 14.44 -50.61
N GLY A 100 -27.75 13.84 -50.85
CA GLY A 100 -27.47 13.12 -52.08
C GLY A 100 -26.06 12.57 -52.19
N LYS A 101 -25.72 12.14 -53.40
CA LYS A 101 -24.42 11.54 -53.75
C LYS A 101 -23.23 12.46 -53.50
N LYS A 102 -23.41 13.77 -53.73
CA LYS A 102 -22.33 14.75 -53.57
C LYS A 102 -21.88 14.86 -52.11
N ASP A 103 -22.81 14.88 -51.18
CA ASP A 103 -22.52 14.99 -49.74
C ASP A 103 -21.76 13.76 -49.23
N PHE A 104 -22.18 12.56 -49.65
CA PHE A 104 -21.47 11.34 -49.30
C PHE A 104 -20.04 11.32 -49.85
N VAL A 105 -19.88 11.69 -51.13
CA VAL A 105 -18.56 11.71 -51.78
C VAL A 105 -17.65 12.71 -51.07
N ALA A 106 -18.14 13.92 -50.77
CA ALA A 106 -17.37 14.93 -50.05
C ALA A 106 -16.91 14.43 -48.68
N ILE A 107 -17.79 13.83 -47.88
CA ILE A 107 -17.45 13.27 -46.57
C ILE A 107 -16.41 12.13 -46.73
N PHE A 108 -16.65 11.21 -47.66
CA PHE A 108 -15.75 10.07 -47.88
C PHE A 108 -14.36 10.51 -48.34
N GLU A 109 -14.31 11.43 -49.31
CA GLU A 109 -13.10 11.95 -49.92
C GLU A 109 -12.24 12.71 -48.91
N SER A 110 -12.85 13.60 -48.11
CA SER A 110 -12.11 14.35 -47.10
C SER A 110 -11.50 13.42 -46.04
N ILE A 111 -12.24 12.39 -45.58
CA ILE A 111 -11.67 11.38 -44.66
C ILE A 111 -10.54 10.58 -45.33
N TYR A 112 -10.74 10.15 -46.58
CA TYR A 112 -9.79 9.28 -47.27
C TYR A 112 -8.51 10.01 -47.73
N GLN A 113 -8.57 11.32 -47.96
CA GLN A 113 -7.41 12.15 -48.32
C GLN A 113 -6.36 12.21 -47.20
N HIS A 114 -6.75 11.99 -45.94
CA HIS A 114 -5.81 11.84 -44.83
C HIS A 114 -4.93 10.58 -44.95
N MET A 115 -5.39 9.57 -45.68
CA MET A 115 -4.61 8.37 -46.03
C MET A 115 -3.85 8.54 -47.35
N SER A 116 -4.50 9.11 -48.37
CA SER A 116 -3.94 9.29 -49.72
C SER A 116 -4.26 10.70 -50.23
N LYS A 117 -3.31 11.62 -50.06
CA LYS A 117 -3.49 13.05 -50.38
C LYS A 117 -3.88 13.34 -51.84
N ASP A 118 -3.50 12.46 -52.76
CA ASP A 118 -3.77 12.63 -54.20
C ASP A 118 -5.08 11.94 -54.65
N TYR A 119 -5.89 11.46 -53.71
CA TYR A 119 -7.15 10.80 -54.06
C TYR A 119 -8.23 11.83 -54.39
N GLU A 120 -8.74 11.74 -55.61
CA GLU A 120 -9.95 12.42 -56.06
C GLU A 120 -10.99 11.39 -56.51
N PHE A 121 -12.26 11.58 -56.14
CA PHE A 121 -13.31 10.65 -56.56
C PHE A 121 -13.52 10.72 -58.09
N PRO A 122 -13.53 9.59 -58.83
CA PRO A 122 -13.66 9.61 -60.29
C PRO A 122 -14.93 10.31 -60.79
N ASN A 123 -14.76 11.32 -61.64
CA ASN A 123 -15.86 12.06 -62.25
C ASN A 123 -16.79 11.13 -63.06
N GLY A 124 -18.01 10.91 -62.55
CA GLY A 124 -19.02 10.06 -63.19
C GLY A 124 -19.03 8.59 -62.74
N GLY A 125 -18.13 8.17 -61.84
CA GLY A 125 -18.09 6.81 -61.30
C GLY A 125 -19.32 6.45 -60.46
N ARG A 126 -19.74 5.18 -60.45
CA ARG A 126 -20.79 4.67 -59.55
C ARG A 126 -20.23 4.46 -58.16
N LEU A 127 -20.98 4.84 -57.13
CA LEU A 127 -20.52 4.75 -55.74
C LEU A 127 -20.20 3.30 -55.35
N GLU A 128 -21.10 2.39 -55.71
CA GLU A 128 -20.96 0.97 -55.42
C GLU A 128 -19.71 0.35 -56.05
N GLU A 129 -19.30 0.82 -57.23
CA GLU A 129 -18.16 0.31 -58.01
C GLU A 129 -16.82 0.81 -57.48
N GLU A 130 -16.76 2.01 -56.88
CA GLU A 130 -15.53 2.58 -56.32
C GLU A 130 -15.36 2.26 -54.82
N ILE A 131 -16.43 2.44 -54.03
CA ILE A 131 -16.33 2.40 -52.57
C ILE A 131 -16.26 0.97 -52.05
N THR A 132 -17.07 0.05 -52.62
CA THR A 132 -17.11 -1.34 -52.15
C THR A 132 -15.76 -2.05 -52.30
N PRO A 133 -15.06 -1.96 -53.46
CA PRO A 133 -13.73 -2.54 -53.61
C PRO A 133 -12.69 -1.86 -52.72
N LEU A 134 -12.80 -0.55 -52.52
CA LEU A 134 -11.86 0.21 -51.70
C LEU A 134 -11.94 -0.20 -50.22
N PHE A 135 -13.13 -0.24 -49.63
CA PHE A 135 -13.31 -0.74 -48.26
C PHE A 135 -12.86 -2.20 -48.11
N LYS A 136 -13.08 -3.03 -49.14
CA LYS A 136 -12.58 -4.41 -49.17
C LYS A 136 -11.04 -4.48 -49.20
N ALA A 137 -10.39 -3.61 -49.98
CA ALA A 137 -8.93 -3.53 -50.05
C ALA A 137 -8.32 -3.02 -48.73
N LEU A 138 -9.00 -2.11 -48.05
CA LEU A 138 -8.63 -1.63 -46.71
C LEU A 138 -8.87 -2.67 -45.60
N GLY A 139 -9.50 -3.80 -45.91
CA GLY A 139 -9.76 -4.88 -44.95
C GLY A 139 -11.01 -4.66 -44.10
N TYR A 140 -11.97 -3.85 -44.56
CA TYR A 140 -13.24 -3.67 -43.85
C TYR A 140 -13.96 -5.01 -43.68
N PRO A 141 -14.29 -5.42 -42.44
CA PRO A 141 -14.75 -6.77 -42.14
C PRO A 141 -16.17 -7.08 -42.62
N TYR A 142 -17.01 -6.07 -42.88
CA TYR A 142 -18.42 -6.24 -43.25
C TYR A 142 -18.64 -5.92 -44.74
N PRO A 143 -19.29 -6.79 -45.54
CA PRO A 143 -19.51 -6.48 -46.95
C PRO A 143 -20.58 -5.39 -47.13
N LEU A 144 -20.23 -4.32 -47.85
CA LEU A 144 -21.19 -3.31 -48.30
C LEU A 144 -21.99 -3.85 -49.50
N LYS A 145 -23.32 -3.84 -49.40
CA LYS A 145 -24.22 -4.27 -50.48
C LYS A 145 -24.57 -3.08 -51.36
N ASP A 146 -24.69 -3.31 -52.67
CA ASP A 146 -25.09 -2.29 -53.65
C ASP A 146 -26.41 -1.57 -53.28
N SER A 147 -27.32 -2.28 -52.59
CA SER A 147 -28.59 -1.73 -52.10
C SER A 147 -28.43 -0.60 -51.08
N TYR A 148 -27.28 -0.50 -50.39
CA TYR A 148 -27.04 0.56 -49.41
C TYR A 148 -26.80 1.92 -50.05
N PHE A 149 -26.37 1.95 -51.32
CA PHE A 149 -26.07 3.17 -52.07
C PHE A 149 -27.28 3.75 -52.82
N LYS A 150 -28.47 3.10 -52.76
CA LYS A 150 -29.66 3.50 -53.54
C LYS A 150 -30.96 3.47 -52.69
N PRO A 151 -31.59 4.62 -52.38
CA PRO A 151 -31.08 5.99 -52.40
C PRO A 151 -30.18 6.28 -51.19
N ILE A 152 -29.22 7.19 -51.36
CA ILE A 152 -28.32 7.66 -50.30
C ILE A 152 -29.16 8.43 -49.26
N GLY A 153 -28.90 8.18 -47.97
CA GLY A 153 -29.75 8.69 -46.89
C GLY A 153 -30.97 7.82 -46.56
N ALA A 154 -31.15 6.67 -47.23
CA ALA A 154 -32.24 5.75 -46.89
C ALA A 154 -32.12 5.21 -45.46
N THR A 155 -33.25 5.15 -44.74
CA THR A 155 -33.36 4.73 -43.32
C THR A 155 -32.74 3.36 -43.02
N HIS A 156 -32.64 2.49 -44.01
CA HIS A 156 -32.07 1.14 -43.87
C HIS A 156 -30.63 1.00 -44.39
N GLY A 157 -30.20 1.83 -45.33
CA GLY A 157 -28.86 1.76 -45.94
C GLY A 157 -27.86 2.70 -45.30
N TRP A 158 -28.31 3.90 -44.92
CA TRP A 158 -27.45 4.94 -44.36
C TRP A 158 -26.72 4.53 -43.08
N PRO A 159 -27.35 3.83 -42.10
CA PRO A 159 -26.64 3.41 -40.91
C PRO A 159 -25.40 2.56 -41.26
N HIS A 160 -25.50 1.66 -42.24
CA HIS A 160 -24.39 0.78 -42.64
C HIS A 160 -23.24 1.54 -43.30
N LEU A 161 -23.56 2.53 -44.14
CA LEU A 161 -22.55 3.39 -44.75
C LEU A 161 -21.88 4.30 -43.71
N LEU A 162 -22.65 4.84 -42.77
CA LEU A 162 -22.14 5.67 -41.69
C LEU A 162 -21.22 4.88 -40.75
N ASP A 163 -21.53 3.62 -40.46
CA ASP A 163 -20.64 2.75 -39.68
C ASP A 163 -19.34 2.41 -40.42
N ALA A 164 -19.39 2.25 -41.75
CA ALA A 164 -18.18 2.10 -42.55
C ALA A 164 -17.33 3.38 -42.55
N LEU A 165 -17.94 4.56 -42.65
CA LEU A 165 -17.24 5.85 -42.51
C LEU A 165 -16.65 6.03 -41.11
N GLY A 166 -17.39 5.68 -40.05
CA GLY A 166 -16.89 5.73 -38.67
C GLY A 166 -15.70 4.79 -38.45
N TRP A 167 -15.71 3.61 -39.07
CA TRP A 167 -14.56 2.70 -39.08
C TRP A 167 -13.39 3.27 -39.88
N LEU A 168 -13.64 3.95 -41.01
CA LEU A 168 -12.60 4.60 -41.79
C LEU A 168 -11.89 5.68 -40.97
N VAL A 169 -12.64 6.48 -40.21
CA VAL A 169 -12.08 7.46 -39.26
C VAL A 169 -11.19 6.77 -38.23
N ASP A 170 -11.64 5.66 -37.63
CA ASP A 170 -10.82 4.89 -36.68
C ASP A 170 -9.52 4.39 -37.33
N LEU A 171 -9.59 3.89 -38.57
CA LEU A 171 -8.43 3.44 -39.33
C LEU A 171 -7.45 4.59 -39.60
N VAL A 172 -7.95 5.76 -40.02
CA VAL A 172 -7.12 6.95 -40.27
C VAL A 172 -6.43 7.39 -38.98
N ARG A 173 -7.14 7.44 -37.85
CA ARG A 173 -6.55 7.80 -36.54
C ARG A 173 -5.44 6.83 -36.12
N ILE A 174 -5.64 5.52 -36.32
CA ILE A 174 -4.60 4.52 -36.08
C ILE A 174 -3.39 4.81 -36.97
N MET A 175 -3.59 5.04 -38.27
CA MET A 175 -2.49 5.35 -39.18
C MET A 175 -1.72 6.62 -38.80
N LEU A 176 -2.42 7.68 -38.37
CA LEU A 176 -1.79 8.90 -37.89
C LEU A 176 -0.96 8.64 -36.63
N SER A 177 -1.50 7.90 -35.65
CA SER A 177 -0.76 7.55 -34.43
C SER A 177 0.49 6.70 -34.72
N VAL A 178 0.38 5.75 -35.66
CA VAL A 178 1.50 4.91 -36.11
C VAL A 178 2.55 5.76 -36.83
N LYS A 179 2.12 6.75 -37.61
CA LYS A 179 3.03 7.68 -38.30
C LYS A 179 3.86 8.50 -37.32
N ASP A 180 3.24 9.00 -36.26
CA ASP A 180 3.92 9.78 -35.22
C ASP A 180 4.94 8.93 -34.44
N ASP A 181 4.67 7.63 -34.27
CA ASP A 181 5.54 6.69 -33.55
C ASP A 181 6.47 5.86 -34.47
N THR A 182 6.61 6.27 -35.73
CA THR A 182 7.38 5.53 -36.76
C THR A 182 8.83 5.26 -36.37
N GLN A 183 9.47 6.17 -35.64
CA GLN A 183 10.85 5.98 -35.19
C GLN A 183 10.96 4.85 -34.16
N ASN A 184 10.04 4.79 -33.20
CA ASN A 184 10.01 3.72 -32.21
C ASN A 184 9.56 2.40 -32.82
N ILE A 185 8.66 2.40 -33.82
CA ILE A 185 8.23 1.16 -34.49
C ILE A 185 9.33 0.60 -35.40
N MET A 186 10.10 1.45 -36.10
CA MET A 186 11.18 1.02 -37.00
C MET A 186 12.42 0.55 -36.23
N PHE A 187 12.68 1.10 -35.03
CA PHE A 187 13.94 0.88 -34.32
C PHE A 187 13.80 0.46 -32.84
N GLY A 188 12.59 0.27 -32.30
CA GLY A 188 12.35 0.03 -30.87
C GLY A 188 12.67 -1.37 -30.35
N ASP A 189 12.92 -2.35 -31.22
CA ASP A 189 13.27 -3.72 -30.84
C ASP A 189 14.76 -3.90 -30.49
N PHE A 190 15.58 -2.85 -30.61
CA PHE A 190 17.01 -2.97 -30.30
C PHE A 190 17.27 -2.80 -28.80
N PRO A 191 18.00 -3.74 -28.17
CA PRO A 191 18.26 -3.72 -26.74
C PRO A 191 19.17 -2.58 -26.28
N GLU A 192 19.83 -1.88 -27.21
CA GLU A 192 20.81 -0.84 -26.91
C GLU A 192 20.47 0.46 -27.64
N ALA A 193 20.15 1.51 -26.88
CA ALA A 193 19.70 2.81 -27.38
C ALA A 193 20.74 3.49 -28.30
N THR A 194 22.02 3.14 -28.16
CA THR A 194 23.12 3.62 -28.99
C THR A 194 23.05 3.05 -30.42
N GLU A 195 22.73 1.77 -30.59
CA GLU A 195 22.57 1.16 -31.93
C GLU A 195 21.34 1.70 -32.66
N VAL A 196 20.28 2.05 -31.93
CA VAL A 196 19.06 2.71 -32.44
C VAL A 196 19.42 4.05 -33.07
N HIS A 197 20.19 4.87 -32.35
CA HIS A 197 20.58 6.19 -32.81
C HIS A 197 21.46 6.13 -34.06
N GLU A 198 22.46 5.26 -34.07
CA GLU A 198 23.36 5.09 -35.20
C GLU A 198 22.60 4.62 -36.46
N ARG A 199 21.66 3.68 -36.32
CA ARG A 199 20.86 3.19 -37.45
C ARG A 199 19.85 4.22 -37.93
N ALA A 200 19.24 5.00 -37.05
CA ALA A 200 18.34 6.09 -37.43
C ALA A 200 19.09 7.20 -38.19
N LEU A 201 20.27 7.59 -37.69
CA LEU A 201 21.16 8.54 -38.38
C LEU A 201 21.59 7.99 -39.74
N SER A 202 22.05 6.74 -39.79
CA SER A 202 22.42 6.06 -41.03
C SER A 202 21.24 6.03 -42.01
N TYR A 203 20.05 5.64 -41.59
CA TYR A 203 18.87 5.60 -42.45
C TYR A 203 18.49 7.00 -42.98
N SER A 204 18.51 8.02 -42.11
CA SER A 204 18.23 9.40 -42.51
C SER A 204 19.23 9.91 -43.55
N TRP A 205 20.51 9.58 -43.37
CA TRP A 205 21.62 9.93 -44.25
C TRP A 205 21.51 9.24 -45.62
N HIS A 206 21.26 7.93 -45.63
CA HIS A 206 21.06 7.19 -46.88
C HIS A 206 19.83 7.70 -47.63
N THR A 207 18.76 8.06 -46.92
CA THR A 207 17.52 8.58 -47.52
C THR A 207 17.70 9.98 -48.10
N SER A 208 18.41 10.89 -47.42
CA SER A 208 18.68 12.24 -47.93
C SER A 208 19.58 12.19 -49.16
N ILE A 209 20.66 11.41 -49.11
CA ILE A 209 21.56 11.19 -50.26
C ILE A 209 20.78 10.57 -51.40
N TYR A 210 19.98 9.54 -51.14
CA TYR A 210 19.22 8.87 -52.19
C TYR A 210 18.24 9.84 -52.86
N ARG A 211 17.57 10.71 -52.10
CA ARG A 211 16.68 11.75 -52.63
C ARG A 211 17.40 12.74 -53.52
N GLU A 212 18.53 13.29 -53.05
CA GLU A 212 19.36 14.21 -53.83
C GLU A 212 19.93 13.56 -55.08
N TYR A 213 20.35 12.29 -54.96
CA TYR A 213 20.79 11.47 -56.09
C TYR A 213 19.67 11.23 -57.11
N THR A 214 18.44 10.93 -56.67
CA THR A 214 17.31 10.70 -57.60
C THR A 214 16.90 11.95 -58.35
N ASN A 215 17.07 13.14 -57.77
CA ASN A 215 16.75 14.41 -58.43
C ASN A 215 17.73 14.74 -59.56
N ASP A 216 19.04 14.47 -59.38
CA ASP A 216 20.10 14.82 -60.33
C ASP A 216 20.95 13.61 -60.80
N ARG A 217 20.28 12.46 -60.99
CA ARG A 217 20.91 11.15 -61.27
C ARG A 217 21.94 11.18 -62.40
N LYS A 218 21.65 11.88 -63.50
CA LYS A 218 22.50 11.94 -64.69
C LYS A 218 23.78 12.76 -64.49
N VAL A 219 23.78 13.71 -63.56
CA VAL A 219 24.92 14.62 -63.29
C VAL A 219 25.85 14.02 -62.23
N ILE A 220 25.27 13.33 -61.25
CA ILE A 220 25.98 12.78 -60.09
C ILE A 220 26.72 11.46 -60.39
N GLU A 221 26.29 10.69 -61.41
CA GLU A 221 26.92 9.42 -61.83
C GLU A 221 28.32 9.59 -62.45
N SER A 222 28.75 10.81 -62.76
CA SER A 222 30.11 11.09 -63.22
C SER A 222 31.12 10.76 -62.10
N LYS A 223 32.06 9.84 -62.38
CA LYS A 223 33.13 9.43 -61.47
C LYS A 223 34.04 10.62 -61.14
N GLY A 224 33.69 11.36 -60.09
CA GLY A 224 34.42 12.56 -59.65
C GLY A 224 33.54 13.78 -59.36
N HIS A 225 32.21 13.62 -59.35
CA HIS A 225 31.34 14.76 -59.03
C HIS A 225 31.57 15.27 -57.59
N PRO A 226 31.71 16.60 -57.38
CA PRO A 226 31.98 17.21 -56.06
C PRO A 226 30.94 16.88 -54.98
N PHE A 227 29.76 16.44 -55.39
CA PHE A 227 28.70 15.94 -54.52
C PHE A 227 29.21 14.89 -53.53
N TRP A 228 29.93 13.86 -54.00
CA TRP A 228 30.40 12.79 -53.12
C TRP A 228 31.49 13.25 -52.15
N GLU A 229 32.29 14.26 -52.53
CA GLU A 229 33.28 14.88 -51.64
C GLU A 229 32.61 15.73 -50.57
N LYS A 230 31.62 16.54 -50.94
CA LYS A 230 30.83 17.35 -50.02
C LYS A 230 30.09 16.48 -49.01
N GLN A 231 29.40 15.42 -49.47
CA GLN A 231 28.67 14.51 -48.60
C GLN A 231 29.61 13.77 -47.63
N ARG A 232 30.79 13.34 -48.08
CA ARG A 232 31.80 12.74 -47.16
C ARG A 232 32.30 13.73 -46.11
N ALA A 233 32.48 15.00 -46.47
CA ALA A 233 32.93 16.05 -45.54
C ALA A 233 31.85 16.38 -44.50
N GLU A 234 30.58 16.45 -44.90
CA GLU A 234 29.45 16.66 -43.99
C GLU A 234 29.27 15.50 -43.03
N LEU A 235 29.35 14.24 -43.50
CA LEU A 235 29.30 13.06 -42.62
C LEU A 235 30.44 13.06 -41.59
N ARG A 236 31.65 13.43 -42.03
CA ARG A 236 32.81 13.54 -41.13
C ARG A 236 32.60 14.63 -40.09
N ASN A 237 32.07 15.79 -40.46
CA ASN A 237 31.75 16.85 -39.50
C ASN A 237 30.66 16.43 -38.50
N VAL A 238 29.67 15.64 -38.91
CA VAL A 238 28.64 15.12 -37.98
C VAL A 238 29.24 14.10 -37.02
N PHE A 239 30.11 13.22 -37.51
CA PHE A 239 30.83 12.25 -36.67
C PHE A 239 31.81 12.94 -35.70
N ASP A 240 32.55 13.95 -36.16
CA ASP A 240 33.51 14.70 -35.35
C ASP A 240 32.82 15.65 -34.35
N SER A 241 31.61 16.14 -34.66
CA SER A 241 30.83 16.98 -33.75
C SER A 241 30.00 16.17 -32.74
N SER A 242 29.67 14.91 -33.08
CA SER A 242 29.14 13.96 -32.12
C SER A 242 30.28 13.45 -31.21
N ASN A 243 30.50 14.14 -30.09
CA ASN A 243 31.48 13.76 -29.06
C ASN A 243 31.07 12.49 -28.27
N GLU A 244 30.25 11.62 -28.87
CA GLU A 244 29.69 10.39 -28.27
C GLU A 244 30.75 9.51 -27.63
N TYR A 245 31.90 9.33 -28.29
CA TYR A 245 33.00 8.52 -27.73
C TYR A 245 33.65 9.18 -26.51
N GLY A 246 33.74 10.51 -26.49
CA GLY A 246 34.26 11.27 -25.35
C GLY A 246 33.32 11.17 -24.15
N ASP A 247 32.03 11.36 -24.40
CA ASP A 247 30.98 11.33 -23.37
C ASP A 247 30.79 9.91 -22.82
N MET A 248 30.79 8.90 -23.70
CA MET A 248 30.70 7.49 -23.32
C MET A 248 31.94 7.02 -22.54
N THR A 249 33.14 7.48 -22.94
CA THR A 249 34.36 7.22 -22.16
C THR A 249 34.31 7.88 -20.79
N SER A 250 33.75 9.09 -20.69
CA SER A 250 33.55 9.78 -19.41
C SER A 250 32.55 9.02 -18.54
N ASN A 251 31.45 8.55 -19.11
CA ASN A 251 30.43 7.78 -18.40
C ASN A 251 30.98 6.46 -17.88
N TYR A 252 31.74 5.71 -18.69
CA TYR A 252 32.39 4.48 -18.23
C TYR A 252 33.43 4.72 -17.14
N LYS A 253 34.19 5.83 -17.22
CA LYS A 253 35.13 6.21 -16.15
C LYS A 253 34.39 6.52 -14.84
N ASN A 254 33.33 7.31 -14.90
CA ASN A 254 32.51 7.64 -13.74
C ASN A 254 31.86 6.39 -13.13
N ALA A 255 31.33 5.49 -13.97
CA ALA A 255 30.77 4.22 -13.51
C ALA A 255 31.83 3.31 -12.85
N LEU A 256 33.04 3.26 -13.41
CA LEU A 256 34.15 2.52 -12.80
C LEU A 256 34.60 3.11 -11.47
N GLU A 257 34.62 4.44 -11.33
CA GLU A 257 34.92 5.11 -10.06
C GLU A 257 33.83 4.84 -9.01
N GLN A 258 32.56 4.88 -9.41
CA GLN A 258 31.44 4.55 -8.53
C GLN A 258 31.48 3.09 -8.07
N LEU A 259 31.69 2.14 -9.00
CA LEU A 259 31.84 0.72 -8.67
C LEU A 259 33.01 0.45 -7.73
N LYS A 260 34.13 1.18 -7.88
CA LYS A 260 35.25 1.09 -6.95
C LYS A 260 34.89 1.60 -5.56
N PHE A 261 34.19 2.73 -5.47
CA PHE A 261 33.71 3.26 -4.21
C PHE A 261 32.76 2.29 -3.51
N GLU A 262 31.82 1.69 -4.24
CA GLU A 262 30.90 0.67 -3.72
C GLU A 262 31.65 -0.59 -3.25
N CYS A 263 32.69 -1.02 -3.98
CA CYS A 263 33.54 -2.14 -3.53
C CYS A 263 34.30 -1.80 -2.24
N ASP A 264 34.88 -0.60 -2.14
CA ASP A 264 35.61 -0.15 -0.95
C ASP A 264 34.67 -0.03 0.27
N GLU A 265 33.43 0.45 0.07
CA GLU A 265 32.39 0.50 1.09
C GLU A 265 32.03 -0.90 1.59
N ILE A 266 31.75 -1.84 0.68
CA ILE A 266 31.46 -3.25 1.01
C ILE A 266 32.65 -3.91 1.74
N GLU A 267 33.89 -3.64 1.32
CA GLU A 267 35.08 -4.15 2.00
C GLU A 267 35.23 -3.57 3.41
N SER A 268 34.85 -2.32 3.63
CA SER A 268 34.83 -1.69 4.95
C SER A 268 33.74 -2.28 5.86
N GLU A 269 32.60 -2.65 5.30
CA GLU A 269 31.49 -3.31 5.99
C GLU A 269 31.78 -4.77 6.34
N ARG A 270 32.72 -5.44 5.64
CA ARG A 270 33.14 -6.81 5.97
C ARG A 270 33.70 -6.95 7.38
N GLY A 271 34.25 -5.88 7.97
CA GLY A 271 34.63 -5.85 9.39
C GLY A 271 33.43 -5.93 10.35
N GLN A 272 32.27 -5.47 9.93
CA GLN A 272 31.02 -5.51 10.71
C GLN A 272 30.41 -6.93 10.72
N GLU A 273 30.58 -7.71 9.65
CA GLU A 273 30.08 -9.09 9.59
C GLU A 273 30.66 -9.96 10.73
N ALA A 274 31.96 -9.84 11.01
CA ALA A 274 32.60 -10.56 12.11
C ALA A 274 32.02 -10.14 13.48
N ASN A 275 31.78 -8.85 13.69
CA ASN A 275 31.16 -8.33 14.92
C ASN A 275 29.72 -8.83 15.07
N LEU A 276 28.94 -8.82 13.99
CA LEU A 276 27.57 -9.33 13.99
C LEU A 276 27.51 -10.84 14.28
N LEU A 277 28.47 -11.63 13.77
CA LEU A 277 28.58 -13.05 14.09
C LEU A 277 28.89 -13.29 15.57
N ASP A 278 29.79 -12.49 16.16
CA ASP A 278 30.10 -12.53 17.59
C ASP A 278 28.89 -12.11 18.45
N GLU A 279 28.15 -11.09 18.04
CA GLU A 279 26.90 -10.68 18.70
C GLU A 279 25.82 -11.76 18.62
N ILE A 280 25.66 -12.40 17.46
CA ILE A 280 24.75 -13.55 17.29
C ILE A 280 25.18 -14.69 18.21
N ALA A 281 26.47 -14.97 18.36
CA ALA A 281 26.98 -16.00 19.26
C ALA A 281 26.67 -15.66 20.73
N ARG A 282 26.86 -14.40 21.15
CA ARG A 282 26.51 -13.92 22.50
C ARG A 282 25.00 -14.02 22.76
N MET A 283 24.16 -13.55 21.84
CA MET A 283 22.71 -13.65 21.97
C MET A 283 22.23 -15.11 22.07
N LYS A 284 22.83 -16.04 21.31
CA LYS A 284 22.53 -17.47 21.42
C LYS A 284 22.93 -18.06 22.77
N ASP A 285 23.98 -17.57 23.40
CA ASP A 285 24.38 -18.00 24.75
C ASP A 285 23.43 -17.44 25.82
N ASP A 286 23.02 -16.19 25.69
CA ASP A 286 22.05 -15.56 26.59
C ASP A 286 20.67 -16.21 26.48
N ILE A 287 20.21 -16.54 25.28
CA ILE A 287 18.97 -17.32 25.08
C ILE A 287 19.07 -18.68 25.78
N ARG A 288 20.21 -19.37 25.68
CA ARG A 288 20.43 -20.65 26.38
C ARG A 288 20.38 -20.48 27.90
N LYS A 289 21.03 -19.45 28.45
CA LYS A 289 20.97 -19.13 29.89
C LYS A 289 19.56 -18.78 30.34
N ALA A 290 18.83 -17.99 29.57
CA ALA A 290 17.46 -17.61 29.86
C ALA A 290 16.52 -18.83 29.85
N ALA A 291 16.68 -19.73 28.88
CA ALA A 291 15.93 -20.99 28.82
C ALA A 291 16.21 -21.89 30.03
N ALA A 292 17.47 -22.04 30.43
CA ALA A 292 17.84 -22.80 31.62
C ALA A 292 17.26 -22.18 32.91
N TYR A 293 17.28 -20.84 33.02
CA TYR A 293 16.68 -20.14 34.15
C TYR A 293 15.15 -20.28 34.18
N GLN A 294 14.50 -20.25 33.02
CA GLN A 294 13.07 -20.48 32.90
C GLN A 294 12.71 -21.90 33.37
N GLU A 295 13.43 -22.92 32.91
CA GLU A 295 13.21 -24.31 33.32
C GLU A 295 13.42 -24.48 34.84
N GLN A 296 14.48 -23.88 35.39
CA GLN A 296 14.72 -23.89 36.84
C GLN A 296 13.56 -23.23 37.60
N THR A 297 13.06 -22.09 37.12
CA THR A 297 11.96 -21.36 37.75
C THR A 297 10.66 -22.14 37.69
N GLU A 298 10.40 -22.82 36.57
CA GLU A 298 9.21 -23.64 36.36
C GLU A 298 9.22 -24.88 37.27
N ASN A 299 10.38 -25.53 37.43
CA ASN A 299 10.57 -26.61 38.39
C ASN A 299 10.31 -26.15 39.84
N VAL A 300 10.83 -24.97 40.22
CA VAL A 300 10.56 -24.39 41.55
C VAL A 300 9.09 -24.09 41.71
N LYS A 301 8.42 -23.53 40.70
CA LYS A 301 6.98 -23.25 40.71
C LYS A 301 6.17 -24.53 40.92
N MET A 302 6.44 -25.59 40.16
CA MET A 302 5.76 -26.88 40.33
C MET A 302 5.96 -27.45 41.74
N LEU A 303 7.17 -27.37 42.30
CA LEU A 303 7.43 -27.82 43.66
C LEU A 303 6.61 -27.02 44.69
N ARG A 304 6.54 -25.70 44.53
CA ARG A 304 5.75 -24.82 45.42
C ARG A 304 4.25 -25.06 45.31
N GLU A 305 3.74 -25.32 44.11
CA GLU A 305 2.33 -25.67 43.90
C GLU A 305 1.99 -27.01 44.58
N ALA A 306 2.87 -28.02 44.46
CA ALA A 306 2.69 -29.30 45.15
C ALA A 306 2.72 -29.13 46.69
N ASP A 307 3.57 -28.26 47.22
CA ASP A 307 3.62 -27.98 48.66
C ASP A 307 2.39 -27.18 49.14
N LEU A 308 1.88 -26.24 48.34
CA LEU A 308 0.63 -25.54 48.63
C LEU A 308 -0.55 -26.50 48.68
N GLU A 309 -0.61 -27.47 47.78
CA GLU A 309 -1.68 -28.47 47.77
C GLU A 309 -1.65 -29.35 49.03
N LYS A 310 -0.46 -29.79 49.46
CA LYS A 310 -0.28 -30.48 50.75
C LYS A 310 -0.72 -29.61 51.92
N LEU A 311 -0.34 -28.33 51.93
CA LEU A 311 -0.72 -27.41 53.01
C LEU A 311 -2.23 -27.19 53.06
N HIS A 312 -2.89 -27.06 51.91
CA HIS A 312 -4.35 -26.97 51.82
C HIS A 312 -5.05 -28.23 52.32
N ALA A 313 -4.49 -29.43 52.07
CA ALA A 313 -5.01 -30.67 52.62
C ALA A 313 -4.93 -30.69 54.16
N VAL A 314 -3.77 -30.35 54.73
CA VAL A 314 -3.58 -30.25 56.19
C VAL A 314 -4.50 -29.21 56.81
N LEU A 315 -4.64 -28.04 56.17
CA LEU A 315 -5.54 -26.99 56.67
C LEU A 315 -7.00 -27.46 56.70
N ARG A 316 -7.44 -28.22 55.68
CA ARG A 316 -8.78 -28.78 55.61
C ARG A 316 -9.04 -29.78 56.74
N GLU A 317 -8.08 -30.67 56.99
CA GLU A 317 -8.13 -31.60 58.12
C GLU A 317 -8.23 -30.86 59.46
N LYS A 318 -7.42 -29.81 59.66
CA LYS A 318 -7.47 -28.98 60.87
C LYS A 318 -8.76 -28.19 61.02
N MET A 319 -9.37 -27.72 59.93
CA MET A 319 -10.70 -27.11 59.98
C MET A 319 -11.77 -28.11 60.42
N GLU A 320 -11.72 -29.35 59.92
CA GLU A 320 -12.64 -30.41 60.34
C GLU A 320 -12.44 -30.80 61.81
N GLU A 321 -11.20 -30.93 62.28
CA GLU A 321 -10.90 -31.14 63.70
C GLU A 321 -11.44 -30.01 64.57
N ASN A 322 -11.23 -28.76 64.17
CA ASN A 322 -11.70 -27.60 64.93
C ASN A 322 -13.23 -27.54 64.97
N GLN A 323 -13.92 -27.89 63.87
CA GLN A 323 -15.38 -28.02 63.87
C GLN A 323 -15.87 -29.12 64.82
N LYS A 324 -15.18 -30.26 64.90
CA LYS A 324 -15.49 -31.33 65.85
C LYS A 324 -15.28 -30.87 67.29
N MET A 325 -14.17 -30.19 67.58
CA MET A 325 -13.90 -29.61 68.90
C MET A 325 -14.95 -28.56 69.28
N GLN A 326 -15.37 -27.70 68.35
CA GLN A 326 -16.39 -26.69 68.61
C GLN A 326 -17.75 -27.33 68.96
N LYS A 327 -18.12 -28.43 68.28
CA LYS A 327 -19.32 -29.22 68.63
C LYS A 327 -19.20 -29.80 70.04
N ALA A 328 -18.07 -30.43 70.37
CA ALA A 328 -17.82 -30.99 71.70
C ALA A 328 -17.84 -29.91 72.80
N VAL A 329 -17.27 -28.73 72.56
CA VAL A 329 -17.32 -27.60 73.48
C VAL A 329 -18.75 -27.11 73.69
N ASN A 330 -19.56 -27.03 72.63
CA ASN A 330 -20.96 -26.65 72.75
C ASN A 330 -21.76 -27.68 73.56
N GLU A 331 -21.55 -28.98 73.32
CA GLU A 331 -22.16 -30.05 74.12
C GLU A 331 -21.74 -29.99 75.60
N LEU A 332 -20.47 -29.71 75.88
CA LEU A 332 -19.97 -29.52 77.25
C LEU A 332 -20.58 -28.27 77.90
N LYS A 333 -20.72 -27.16 77.17
CA LYS A 333 -21.39 -25.95 77.66
C LYS A 333 -22.86 -26.24 78.01
N GLU A 334 -23.57 -27.00 77.18
CA GLU A 334 -24.94 -27.42 77.48
C GLU A 334 -25.00 -28.33 78.72
N ARG A 335 -24.04 -29.25 78.88
CA ARG A 335 -23.94 -30.09 80.10
C ARG A 335 -23.62 -29.28 81.34
N ILE A 336 -22.72 -28.31 81.26
CA ILE A 336 -22.38 -27.41 82.37
C ILE A 336 -23.58 -26.53 82.71
N GLU A 337 -24.31 -25.99 81.74
CA GLU A 337 -25.50 -25.19 82.02
C GLU A 337 -26.60 -26.05 82.66
N LYS A 338 -26.78 -27.30 82.21
CA LYS A 338 -27.66 -28.28 82.89
C LYS A 338 -27.20 -28.57 84.32
N GLN A 339 -25.90 -28.84 84.54
CA GLN A 339 -25.37 -29.05 85.90
C GLN A 339 -25.45 -27.79 86.76
N ARG A 340 -25.33 -26.59 86.20
CA ARG A 340 -25.48 -25.32 86.93
C ARG A 340 -26.93 -25.12 87.40
N VAL A 341 -27.89 -25.52 86.57
CA VAL A 341 -29.32 -25.49 86.89
C VAL A 341 -29.67 -26.58 87.92
N ASP A 342 -29.10 -27.79 87.80
CA ASP A 342 -29.43 -28.94 88.66
C ASP A 342 -28.64 -28.99 89.99
N HIS A 343 -27.41 -28.46 90.03
CA HIS A 343 -26.48 -28.58 91.15
C HIS A 343 -25.82 -27.24 91.51
N GLY A 344 -26.62 -26.26 91.90
CA GLY A 344 -26.12 -25.00 92.48
C GLY A 344 -25.18 -25.24 93.67
N LEU A 345 -23.87 -25.33 93.39
CA LEU A 345 -22.83 -25.55 94.39
C LEU A 345 -22.65 -24.28 95.23
N ASN A 346 -22.86 -24.46 96.53
CA ASN A 346 -22.87 -23.41 97.56
C ASN A 346 -21.44 -22.91 97.84
N GLY A 347 -21.23 -21.59 97.79
CA GLY A 347 -19.93 -20.89 97.90
C GLY A 347 -19.16 -21.05 99.23
N LYS A 348 -19.51 -22.03 100.07
CA LYS A 348 -18.75 -22.47 101.25
C LYS A 348 -17.68 -23.52 100.92
N GLN A 349 -17.92 -24.42 99.95
CA GLN A 349 -16.95 -25.48 99.62
C GLN A 349 -15.69 -24.94 98.90
N VAL A 350 -15.82 -23.86 98.12
CA VAL A 350 -14.70 -23.20 97.43
C VAL A 350 -13.73 -22.51 98.40
N ARG A 351 -14.20 -22.07 99.58
CA ARG A 351 -13.35 -21.36 100.55
C ARG A 351 -12.45 -22.29 101.34
N GLN A 352 -12.83 -23.55 101.53
CA GLN A 352 -12.05 -24.52 102.29
C GLN A 352 -10.83 -25.01 101.51
N MET A 353 -10.98 -25.22 100.20
CA MET A 353 -9.91 -25.66 99.30
C MET A 353 -8.78 -24.62 99.16
N ASN A 354 -9.09 -23.33 99.25
CA ASN A 354 -8.08 -22.27 99.19
C ASN A 354 -7.22 -22.17 100.46
N LEU A 355 -7.71 -22.65 101.61
CA LEU A 355 -6.96 -22.60 102.86
C LEU A 355 -5.88 -23.69 102.93
N GLU A 356 -6.16 -24.88 102.39
CA GLU A 356 -5.21 -26.00 102.34
C GLU A 356 -4.04 -25.68 101.40
N ASN A 357 -4.32 -25.06 100.26
CA ASN A 357 -3.30 -24.70 99.26
C ASN A 357 -2.29 -23.62 99.74
N SER A 358 -2.60 -22.90 100.82
CA SER A 358 -1.65 -21.94 101.43
C SER A 358 -0.64 -22.62 102.34
N LYS A 359 -1.00 -23.74 102.98
CA LYS A 359 -0.12 -24.47 103.90
C LYS A 359 0.95 -25.27 103.17
N ASP A 360 0.58 -25.85 102.02
CA ASP A 360 1.52 -26.61 101.20
C ASP A 360 2.63 -25.73 100.61
N LYS A 361 2.37 -24.44 100.39
CA LYS A 361 3.37 -23.49 99.90
C LYS A 361 4.47 -23.14 100.91
N GLU A 362 4.17 -23.11 102.21
CA GLU A 362 5.17 -22.81 103.24
C GLU A 362 6.17 -23.96 103.40
N MET A 363 5.69 -25.20 103.34
CA MET A 363 6.53 -26.41 103.49
C MET A 363 7.55 -26.57 102.35
N VAL A 364 7.19 -26.15 101.12
CA VAL A 364 8.11 -26.16 99.97
C VAL A 364 9.24 -25.14 100.13
N SER A 365 8.99 -24.01 100.81
CA SER A 365 10.01 -22.98 101.00
C SER A 365 11.11 -23.38 101.99
N GLU A 366 10.81 -24.20 103.00
CA GLU A 366 11.80 -24.69 103.97
C GLU A 366 12.77 -25.71 103.35
N ILE A 367 12.26 -26.64 102.55
CA ILE A 367 13.08 -27.66 101.86
C ILE A 367 14.08 -27.00 100.89
N GLN A 368 13.68 -25.91 100.24
CA GLN A 368 14.55 -25.17 99.33
C GLN A 368 15.74 -24.52 100.06
N ALA A 369 15.56 -24.06 101.29
CA ALA A 369 16.61 -23.41 102.08
C ALA A 369 17.69 -24.38 102.58
N GLU A 370 17.33 -25.64 102.86
CA GLU A 370 18.28 -26.67 103.26
C GLU A 370 19.16 -27.14 102.09
N LEU A 371 18.60 -27.23 100.89
CA LEU A 371 19.32 -27.59 99.67
C LEU A 371 20.43 -26.57 99.33
N ASP A 372 20.14 -25.28 99.47
CA ASP A 372 21.11 -24.20 99.20
C ASP A 372 22.28 -24.19 100.19
N LYS A 373 22.08 -24.71 101.42
CA LYS A 373 23.12 -24.77 102.45
C LYS A 373 24.13 -25.88 102.16
N VAL A 374 23.64 -27.06 101.75
CA VAL A 374 24.47 -28.21 101.36
C VAL A 374 25.25 -27.93 100.06
N SER A 375 24.66 -27.19 99.13
CA SER A 375 25.34 -26.76 97.90
C SER A 375 26.52 -25.82 98.17
N LYS A 376 26.45 -24.95 99.19
CA LYS A 376 27.54 -24.02 99.55
C LYS A 376 28.70 -24.72 100.24
N GLU A 377 28.44 -25.75 101.05
CA GLU A 377 29.48 -26.56 101.71
C GLU A 377 30.26 -27.44 100.70
N THR A 378 29.58 -27.92 99.66
CA THR A 378 30.20 -28.69 98.56
C THR A 378 31.12 -27.82 97.67
N TRP A 379 30.82 -26.52 97.54
CA TRP A 379 31.61 -25.59 96.73
C TRP A 379 32.94 -25.19 97.39
N MET A 380 32.96 -25.06 98.72
CA MET A 380 34.16 -24.66 99.48
C MET A 380 35.25 -25.75 99.51
N LEU A 381 34.88 -27.04 99.40
CA LEU A 381 35.85 -28.16 99.38
C LEU A 381 36.55 -28.37 98.01
N ASN A 382 36.04 -27.77 96.92
CA ASN A 382 36.56 -28.01 95.56
C ASN A 382 37.70 -27.05 95.13
N ASN A 383 38.01 -26.01 95.91
CA ASN A 383 38.93 -24.92 95.55
C ASN A 383 40.42 -25.16 95.87
N GLU A 384 40.83 -26.34 96.37
CA GLU A 384 42.23 -26.63 96.75
C GLU A 384 43.02 -27.52 95.77
N ASN A 385 42.67 -27.58 94.48
CA ASN A 385 43.41 -28.37 93.48
C ASN A 385 43.94 -27.52 92.30
N GLY A 386 45.07 -26.83 92.49
CA GLY A 386 45.71 -25.99 91.46
C GLY A 386 46.09 -26.72 90.16
N PHE A 387 46.38 -28.03 90.23
CA PHE A 387 46.61 -28.87 89.06
C PHE A 387 45.34 -29.04 88.21
N ARG A 388 44.17 -29.16 88.85
CA ARG A 388 42.88 -29.31 88.15
C ARG A 388 42.55 -28.06 87.35
N ASP A 389 42.79 -26.89 87.92
CA ASP A 389 42.54 -25.60 87.26
C ASP A 389 43.47 -25.35 86.08
N GLN A 390 44.77 -25.68 86.22
CA GLN A 390 45.72 -25.53 85.10
C GLN A 390 45.46 -26.54 83.98
N LYS A 391 45.07 -27.78 84.32
CA LYS A 391 44.64 -28.78 83.34
C LYS A 391 43.39 -28.35 82.59
N LEU A 392 42.41 -27.76 83.29
CA LEU A 392 41.16 -27.29 82.69
C LEU A 392 41.43 -26.13 81.72
N LYS A 393 42.27 -25.15 82.10
CA LYS A 393 42.70 -24.06 81.21
C LYS A 393 43.44 -24.55 79.96
N PHE A 394 44.32 -25.56 80.10
CA PHE A 394 45.02 -26.14 78.96
C PHE A 394 44.04 -26.81 77.97
N LEU A 395 43.07 -27.57 78.48
CA LEU A 395 42.05 -28.23 77.65
C LEU A 395 41.15 -27.21 76.94
N GLU A 396 40.73 -26.14 77.62
CA GLU A 396 39.94 -25.06 77.01
C GLU A 396 40.69 -24.36 75.88
N ILE A 397 41.98 -24.04 76.09
CA ILE A 397 42.81 -23.40 75.06
C ILE A 397 43.07 -24.33 73.88
N HIS A 398 43.35 -25.61 74.14
CA HIS A 398 43.51 -26.62 73.11
C HIS A 398 42.23 -26.78 72.27
N GLU A 399 41.06 -26.86 72.92
CA GLU A 399 39.78 -26.97 72.24
C GLU A 399 39.47 -25.71 71.41
N HIS A 400 39.75 -24.53 71.94
CA HIS A 400 39.55 -23.26 71.24
C HIS A 400 40.45 -23.15 70.00
N ILE A 401 41.70 -23.60 70.08
CA ILE A 401 42.63 -23.63 68.94
C ILE A 401 42.13 -24.61 67.87
N ILE A 402 41.70 -25.82 68.25
CA ILE A 402 41.15 -26.79 67.29
C ILE A 402 39.88 -26.25 66.60
N LYS A 403 38.97 -25.62 67.35
CA LYS A 403 37.76 -24.98 66.79
C LYS A 403 38.13 -23.88 65.80
N THR A 404 39.14 -23.08 66.12
CA THR A 404 39.60 -21.99 65.25
C THR A 404 40.23 -22.54 63.96
N ILE A 405 41.07 -23.58 64.04
CA ILE A 405 41.68 -24.25 62.88
C ILE A 405 40.60 -24.86 61.97
N HIS A 406 39.61 -25.56 62.55
CA HIS A 406 38.50 -26.13 61.79
C HIS A 406 37.61 -25.05 61.18
N GLY A 407 37.27 -24.00 61.93
CA GLY A 407 36.45 -22.89 61.44
C GLY A 407 37.10 -22.13 60.27
N LEU A 408 38.43 -22.07 60.23
CA LEU A 408 39.20 -21.43 59.17
C LEU A 408 39.65 -22.40 58.06
N ASN A 409 39.29 -23.70 58.16
CA ASN A 409 39.70 -24.77 57.23
C ASN A 409 41.22 -24.77 56.93
N LEU A 410 42.05 -24.57 57.95
CA LEU A 410 43.51 -24.54 57.78
C LEU A 410 44.06 -25.97 57.70
N PRO A 411 44.80 -26.35 56.65
CA PRO A 411 45.40 -27.68 56.52
C PRO A 411 46.69 -27.77 57.36
N VAL A 412 46.55 -27.77 58.70
CA VAL A 412 47.70 -27.89 59.60
C VAL A 412 47.81 -29.33 60.11
N ASN A 413 48.93 -29.98 59.84
CA ASN A 413 49.20 -31.35 60.30
C ASN A 413 49.91 -31.30 61.66
N LEU A 414 49.13 -31.13 62.73
CA LEU A 414 49.64 -30.98 64.09
C LEU A 414 49.68 -32.33 64.83
N PRO A 415 50.72 -32.59 65.65
CA PRO A 415 50.80 -33.80 66.46
C PRO A 415 49.69 -33.82 67.53
N PRO A 416 48.98 -34.95 67.75
CA PRO A 416 47.85 -35.01 68.66
C PRO A 416 48.29 -34.84 70.12
N LEU A 417 47.72 -33.85 70.81
CA LEU A 417 47.94 -33.62 72.24
C LEU A 417 46.99 -34.51 73.05
N LYS A 418 47.53 -35.34 73.95
CA LYS A 418 46.74 -36.17 74.88
C LYS A 418 46.37 -35.37 76.13
N PRO A 419 45.23 -35.64 76.79
CA PRO A 419 44.87 -35.00 78.05
C PRO A 419 45.93 -35.35 79.11
N PRO A 420 46.63 -34.36 79.70
CA PRO A 420 47.71 -34.63 80.66
C PRO A 420 47.19 -35.33 81.92
N SER A 421 47.84 -36.42 82.34
CA SER A 421 47.50 -37.14 83.57
C SER A 421 48.32 -36.62 84.76
N ASP A 422 49.55 -36.19 84.51
CA ASP A 422 50.50 -35.71 85.53
C ASP A 422 51.02 -34.28 85.25
N GLU A 423 51.61 -33.63 86.27
CA GLU A 423 52.19 -32.26 86.16
C GLU A 423 53.32 -32.15 85.11
N LEU A 424 54.11 -33.21 84.94
CA LEU A 424 55.18 -33.28 83.92
C LEU A 424 54.63 -33.32 82.50
N GLU A 425 53.54 -34.06 82.27
CA GLU A 425 52.85 -34.12 80.97
C GLU A 425 52.16 -32.80 80.64
N LEU A 426 51.63 -32.11 81.65
CA LEU A 426 51.01 -30.79 81.48
C LEU A 426 52.06 -29.77 80.99
N LYS A 427 53.27 -29.79 81.57
CA LYS A 427 54.37 -28.93 81.15
C LYS A 427 54.82 -29.22 79.70
N SER A 428 54.98 -30.50 79.34
CA SER A 428 55.33 -30.90 77.98
C SER A 428 54.24 -30.54 76.95
N GLY A 429 52.96 -30.63 77.34
CA GLY A 429 51.83 -30.19 76.53
C GLY A 429 51.87 -28.69 76.25
N TRP A 430 52.16 -27.87 77.27
CA TRP A 430 52.34 -26.41 77.11
C TRP A 430 53.53 -26.05 76.23
N GLU A 431 54.65 -26.76 76.38
CA GLU A 431 55.84 -26.57 75.52
C GLU A 431 55.52 -26.90 74.06
N THR A 432 54.81 -28.00 73.79
CA THR A 432 54.40 -28.39 72.43
C THR A 432 53.43 -27.37 71.83
N LEU A 433 52.47 -26.89 72.62
CA LEU A 433 51.53 -25.84 72.19
C LEU A 433 52.28 -24.56 71.79
N THR A 434 53.25 -24.15 72.60
CA THR A 434 53.95 -22.87 72.44
C THR A 434 55.00 -22.91 71.34
N THR A 435 55.75 -24.01 71.23
CA THR A 435 56.91 -24.11 70.33
C THR A 435 56.58 -24.70 68.97
N VAL A 436 55.52 -25.50 68.85
CA VAL A 436 55.14 -26.18 67.61
C VAL A 436 53.82 -25.66 67.07
N TRP A 437 52.75 -25.74 67.85
CA TRP A 437 51.41 -25.38 67.35
C TRP A 437 51.29 -23.89 67.02
N ILE A 438 51.65 -22.99 67.93
CA ILE A 438 51.51 -21.54 67.72
C ILE A 438 52.30 -21.03 66.50
N PRO A 439 53.58 -21.37 66.30
CA PRO A 439 54.34 -20.92 65.13
C PRO A 439 53.77 -21.41 63.80
N ASP A 440 53.38 -22.68 63.71
CA ASP A 440 52.83 -23.25 62.47
C ASP A 440 51.46 -22.65 62.12
N ILE A 441 50.58 -22.47 63.12
CA ILE A 441 49.29 -21.80 62.93
C ILE A 441 49.52 -20.36 62.47
N THR A 442 50.46 -19.64 63.10
CA THR A 442 50.77 -18.24 62.75
C THR A 442 51.27 -18.12 61.32
N ARG A 443 52.14 -19.05 60.88
CA ARG A 443 52.63 -19.10 59.50
C ARG A 443 51.49 -19.30 58.50
N HIS A 444 50.61 -20.27 58.73
CA HIS A 444 49.49 -20.53 57.83
C HIS A 444 48.47 -19.38 57.80
N LEU A 445 48.19 -18.74 58.95
CA LEU A 445 47.36 -17.54 59.00
C LEU A 445 47.97 -16.37 58.21
N HIS A 446 49.29 -16.18 58.32
CA HIS A 446 49.99 -15.15 57.56
C HIS A 446 49.93 -15.40 56.04
N GLN A 447 50.12 -16.65 55.61
CA GLN A 447 49.98 -17.02 54.20
C GLN A 447 48.55 -16.78 53.70
N LYS A 448 47.53 -17.21 54.46
CA LYS A 448 46.11 -16.99 54.12
C LYS A 448 45.78 -15.50 54.02
N LYS A 449 46.35 -14.69 54.92
CA LYS A 449 46.20 -13.23 54.87
C LYS A 449 46.77 -12.65 53.57
N LEU A 450 47.98 -13.06 53.17
CA LEU A 450 48.61 -12.59 51.93
C LEU A 450 47.81 -13.02 50.68
N GLU A 451 47.27 -14.24 50.67
CA GLU A 451 46.37 -14.72 49.61
C GLU A 451 45.12 -13.84 49.49
N LEU A 452 44.48 -13.51 50.62
CA LEU A 452 43.30 -12.64 50.66
C LEU A 452 43.63 -11.20 50.24
N GLU A 453 44.78 -10.64 50.65
CA GLU A 453 45.21 -9.31 50.22
C GLU A 453 45.45 -9.25 48.70
N ASN A 454 46.04 -10.31 48.13
CA ASN A 454 46.22 -10.43 46.68
C ASN A 454 44.89 -10.57 45.93
N GLU A 455 43.96 -11.38 46.45
CA GLU A 455 42.61 -11.48 45.88
C GLU A 455 41.87 -10.14 45.95
N GLN A 456 41.95 -9.44 47.09
CA GLN A 456 41.37 -8.13 47.28
C GLN A 456 41.92 -7.12 46.27
N SER A 457 43.24 -7.09 46.04
CA SER A 457 43.84 -6.25 45.00
C SER A 457 43.32 -6.60 43.61
N ARG A 458 43.23 -7.89 43.26
CA ARG A 458 42.69 -8.33 41.97
C ARG A 458 41.22 -7.94 41.78
N PHE A 459 40.41 -7.99 42.84
CA PHE A 459 39.03 -7.52 42.80
C PHE A 459 38.95 -6.01 42.63
N ALA A 460 39.82 -5.24 43.29
CA ALA A 460 39.90 -3.79 43.12
C ALA A 460 40.25 -3.41 41.66
N ASP A 461 41.24 -4.08 41.07
CA ASP A 461 41.63 -3.84 39.66
C ASP A 461 40.49 -4.17 38.69
N ARG A 462 39.79 -5.29 38.91
CA ARG A 462 38.61 -5.67 38.10
C ARG A 462 37.47 -4.68 38.25
N PHE A 463 37.26 -4.16 39.46
CA PHE A 463 36.23 -3.17 39.74
C PHE A 463 36.54 -1.85 39.03
N ALA A 464 37.78 -1.36 39.12
CA ALA A 464 38.22 -0.16 38.41
C ALA A 464 38.05 -0.31 36.88
N ALA A 465 38.45 -1.45 36.31
CA ALA A 465 38.25 -1.73 34.89
C ALA A 465 36.76 -1.79 34.48
N ALA A 466 35.87 -2.23 35.38
CA ALA A 466 34.43 -2.23 35.13
C ALA A 466 33.84 -0.80 35.20
N GLU A 467 34.30 0.03 36.13
CA GLU A 467 33.92 1.44 36.20
C GLU A 467 34.36 2.22 34.95
N GLU A 468 35.58 2.01 34.47
CA GLU A 468 36.05 2.62 33.22
C GLU A 468 35.18 2.21 32.02
N ARG A 469 34.80 0.93 31.92
CA ARG A 469 33.89 0.44 30.87
C ARG A 469 32.52 1.10 30.95
N LEU A 470 31.94 1.21 32.15
CA LEU A 470 30.67 1.91 32.35
C LEU A 470 30.75 3.39 31.99
N GLN A 471 31.88 4.03 32.26
CA GLN A 471 32.08 5.42 31.88
C GLN A 471 32.13 5.60 30.37
N ILE A 472 32.88 4.75 29.65
CA ILE A 472 32.92 4.75 28.18
C ILE A 472 31.52 4.49 27.59
N GLU A 473 30.78 3.52 28.13
CA GLU A 473 29.43 3.20 27.66
C GLU A 473 28.45 4.35 27.89
N ASN A 474 28.54 5.05 29.02
CA ASN A 474 27.75 6.25 29.28
C ASN A 474 28.09 7.40 28.33
N GLU A 475 29.37 7.61 28.01
CA GLU A 475 29.80 8.61 27.03
C GLU A 475 29.26 8.29 25.63
N MET A 476 29.36 7.02 25.19
CA MET A 476 28.77 6.57 23.92
C MET A 476 27.24 6.76 23.88
N LEU A 477 26.55 6.49 25.00
CA LEU A 477 25.11 6.69 25.12
C LEU A 477 24.73 8.18 24.98
N GLU A 478 25.47 9.08 25.61
CA GLU A 478 25.24 10.53 25.49
C GLU A 478 25.52 11.04 24.07
N GLU A 479 26.54 10.52 23.39
CA GLU A 479 26.79 10.81 21.98
C GLU A 479 25.66 10.29 21.07
N ALA A 480 25.17 9.09 21.33
CA ALA A 480 24.03 8.52 20.60
C ALA A 480 22.76 9.37 20.77
N LYS A 481 22.44 9.80 22.01
CA LYS A 481 21.33 10.74 22.27
C LYS A 481 21.50 12.07 21.52
N LYS A 482 22.70 12.62 21.48
CA LYS A 482 22.98 13.86 20.72
C LYS A 482 22.79 13.66 19.21
N ARG A 483 23.18 12.50 18.67
CA ARG A 483 22.97 12.15 17.26
C ARG A 483 21.48 12.04 16.94
N GLU A 484 20.73 11.31 17.75
CA GLU A 484 19.28 11.16 17.61
C GLU A 484 18.56 12.53 17.67
N GLN A 485 18.98 13.43 18.57
CA GLN A 485 18.41 14.78 18.63
C GLN A 485 18.69 15.61 17.37
N ARG A 486 19.83 15.44 16.70
CA ARG A 486 20.12 16.11 15.42
C ARG A 486 19.24 15.55 14.31
N GLU A 487 19.10 14.23 14.24
CA GLU A 487 18.23 13.55 13.27
C GLU A 487 16.74 13.87 13.47
N GLU A 488 16.29 14.06 14.72
CA GLU A 488 14.92 14.51 14.97
C GLU A 488 14.71 15.95 14.51
N ARG A 489 15.70 16.83 14.66
CA ARG A 489 15.64 18.20 14.12
C ARG A 489 15.59 18.22 12.60
N THR A 490 16.38 17.40 11.92
CA THR A 490 16.31 17.29 10.44
C THR A 490 14.95 16.78 10.00
N ARG A 491 14.43 15.70 10.63
CA ARG A 491 13.07 15.21 10.36
C ARG A 491 11.99 16.26 10.62
N GLN A 492 12.13 17.11 11.64
CA GLN A 492 11.19 18.21 11.88
C GLN A 492 11.26 19.29 10.80
N ASN A 493 12.46 19.66 10.37
CA ASN A 493 12.65 20.62 9.28
C ASN A 493 12.05 20.09 7.98
N GLU A 494 12.34 18.84 7.61
CA GLU A 494 11.75 18.17 6.45
C GLU A 494 10.22 18.16 6.53
N ARG A 495 9.63 17.80 7.68
CA ARG A 495 8.17 17.85 7.86
C ARG A 495 7.61 19.27 7.65
N SER A 496 8.33 20.29 8.08
CA SER A 496 7.92 21.69 7.88
C SER A 496 8.01 22.10 6.41
N GLU A 497 9.05 21.66 5.70
CA GLU A 497 9.22 21.88 4.26
C GLU A 497 8.12 21.18 3.48
N TRP A 498 7.84 19.90 3.76
CA TRP A 498 6.74 19.15 3.16
C TRP A 498 5.39 19.82 3.41
N LYS A 499 5.15 20.35 4.62
CA LYS A 499 3.92 21.07 4.94
C LYS A 499 3.79 22.35 4.13
N THR A 500 4.87 23.12 3.99
CA THR A 500 4.85 24.36 3.18
C THR A 500 4.71 24.07 1.69
N ALA A 501 5.38 23.03 1.16
CA ALA A 501 5.23 22.58 -0.22
C ALA A 501 3.78 22.14 -0.51
N ARG A 502 3.18 21.38 0.41
CA ARG A 502 1.76 20.98 0.30
C ARG A 502 0.82 22.18 0.27
N GLN A 503 1.04 23.18 1.12
CA GLN A 503 0.24 24.41 1.10
C GLN A 503 0.40 25.22 -0.19
N ARG A 504 1.57 25.17 -0.85
CA ARG A 504 1.76 25.81 -2.17
C ARG A 504 0.96 25.07 -3.24
N LEU A 505 1.05 23.74 -3.28
CA LEU A 505 0.30 22.92 -4.23
C LEU A 505 -1.22 23.07 -4.04
N GLU A 506 -1.69 23.17 -2.79
CA GLU A 506 -3.11 23.41 -2.50
C GLU A 506 -3.57 24.78 -3.04
N LYS A 507 -2.76 25.84 -2.87
CA LYS A 507 -3.04 27.15 -3.46
C LYS A 507 -3.04 27.12 -4.99
N GLU A 508 -2.07 26.44 -5.61
CA GLU A 508 -2.02 26.29 -7.06
C GLU A 508 -3.25 25.52 -7.59
N SER A 509 -3.70 24.49 -6.87
CA SER A 509 -4.92 23.76 -7.18
C SER A 509 -6.16 24.67 -7.09
N ASP A 510 -6.28 25.47 -6.02
CA ASP A 510 -7.38 26.42 -5.85
C ASP A 510 -7.36 27.50 -6.95
N GLU A 511 -6.18 27.99 -7.35
CA GLU A 511 -6.03 28.94 -8.45
C GLU A 511 -6.46 28.34 -9.79
N LEU A 512 -6.08 27.10 -10.08
CA LEU A 512 -6.49 26.39 -11.29
C LEU A 512 -7.99 26.10 -11.30
N GLU A 513 -8.58 25.74 -10.16
CA GLU A 513 -10.02 25.50 -10.04
C GLU A 513 -10.81 26.80 -10.27
N ASN A 514 -10.33 27.93 -9.72
CA ASN A 514 -10.90 29.25 -10.01
C ASN A 514 -10.79 29.61 -11.50
N GLN A 515 -9.65 29.35 -12.14
CA GLN A 515 -9.48 29.57 -13.59
C GLN A 515 -10.46 28.71 -14.40
N LEU A 516 -10.63 27.44 -14.02
CA LEU A 516 -11.58 26.54 -14.67
C LEU A 516 -13.02 27.06 -14.51
N GLU A 517 -13.40 27.54 -13.33
CA GLU A 517 -14.74 28.11 -13.10
C GLU A 517 -14.98 29.39 -13.92
N VAL A 518 -13.96 30.25 -14.04
CA VAL A 518 -14.01 31.45 -14.90
C VAL A 518 -14.19 31.07 -16.37
N LEU A 519 -13.39 30.12 -16.87
CA LEU A 519 -13.50 29.63 -18.25
C LEU A 519 -14.87 28.99 -18.51
N LYS A 520 -15.40 28.24 -17.55
CA LYS A 520 -16.75 27.65 -17.65
C LYS A 520 -17.83 28.72 -17.72
N LYS A 521 -17.72 29.80 -16.93
CA LYS A 521 -18.63 30.95 -17.00
C LYS A 521 -18.51 31.68 -18.35
N GLN A 522 -17.30 31.84 -18.88
CA GLN A 522 -17.08 32.43 -20.20
C GLN A 522 -17.71 31.57 -21.32
N MET A 523 -17.56 30.25 -21.26
CA MET A 523 -18.23 29.33 -22.19
C MET A 523 -19.76 29.42 -22.12
N GLN A 524 -20.35 29.53 -20.92
CA GLN A 524 -21.79 29.69 -20.77
C GLN A 524 -22.30 31.02 -21.36
N ILE A 525 -21.53 32.11 -21.20
CA ILE A 525 -21.87 33.39 -21.82
C ILE A 525 -21.77 33.29 -23.36
N GLY A 526 -20.73 32.63 -23.88
CA GLY A 526 -20.59 32.38 -25.32
C GLY A 526 -21.74 31.56 -25.90
N GLY A 527 -22.15 30.49 -25.22
CA GLY A 527 -23.29 29.66 -25.64
C GLY A 527 -24.63 30.39 -25.58
N ASN A 528 -24.84 31.27 -24.59
CA ASN A 528 -26.03 32.12 -24.53
C ASN A 528 -26.08 33.13 -25.70
N LEU A 529 -24.94 33.72 -26.06
CA LEU A 529 -24.84 34.63 -27.21
C LEU A 529 -25.07 33.89 -28.54
N GLU A 530 -24.57 32.66 -28.69
CA GLU A 530 -24.86 31.82 -29.87
C GLU A 530 -26.36 31.49 -29.98
N MET A 531 -27.01 31.15 -28.87
CA MET A 531 -28.47 30.95 -28.85
C MET A 531 -29.24 32.21 -29.23
N GLU A 532 -28.82 33.38 -28.76
CA GLU A 532 -29.44 34.67 -29.06
C GLU A 532 -29.26 35.04 -30.55
N ILE A 533 -28.06 34.79 -31.11
CA ILE A 533 -27.80 34.96 -32.55
C ILE A 533 -28.67 34.02 -33.39
N GLU A 534 -28.84 32.76 -32.96
CA GLU A 534 -29.65 31.79 -33.67
C GLU A 534 -31.15 32.13 -33.61
N GLU A 535 -31.65 32.64 -32.48
CA GLU A 535 -33.01 33.17 -32.39
C GLU A 535 -33.24 34.38 -33.30
N GLU A 536 -32.31 35.33 -33.34
CA GLU A 536 -32.41 36.50 -34.23
C GLU A 536 -32.33 36.11 -35.71
N ARG A 537 -31.47 35.15 -36.08
CA ARG A 537 -31.47 34.58 -37.44
C ARG A 537 -32.80 33.93 -37.80
N ARG A 538 -33.40 33.19 -36.86
CA ARG A 538 -34.70 32.54 -37.06
C ARG A 538 -35.83 33.56 -37.23
N LYS A 539 -35.81 34.66 -36.48
CA LYS A 539 -36.73 35.79 -36.66
C LYS A 539 -36.52 36.47 -38.01
N MET A 540 -35.28 36.73 -38.42
CA MET A 540 -34.97 37.34 -39.71
C MET A 540 -35.49 36.50 -40.87
N LYS A 541 -35.27 35.17 -40.82
CA LYS A 541 -35.76 34.24 -41.83
C LYS A 541 -37.28 34.18 -41.90
N ALA A 542 -37.97 34.19 -40.75
CA ALA A 542 -39.43 34.24 -40.72
C ALA A 542 -40.00 35.55 -41.32
N ILE A 543 -39.28 36.68 -41.17
CA ILE A 543 -39.63 37.94 -41.81
C ILE A 543 -39.43 37.86 -43.33
N GLU A 544 -38.30 37.29 -43.80
CA GLU A 544 -38.06 37.07 -45.23
C GLU A 544 -39.13 36.18 -45.87
N GLU A 545 -39.45 35.03 -45.27
CA GLU A 545 -40.51 34.13 -45.75
C GLU A 545 -41.90 34.79 -45.73
N GLY A 546 -42.12 35.74 -44.80
CA GLY A 546 -43.33 36.56 -44.76
C GLY A 546 -43.39 37.60 -45.87
N MET A 547 -42.25 38.21 -46.21
CA MET A 547 -42.11 39.17 -47.30
C MET A 547 -42.26 38.48 -48.67
N GLU A 548 -41.65 37.31 -48.86
CA GLU A 548 -41.80 36.50 -50.08
C GLU A 548 -43.25 36.11 -50.33
N ARG A 549 -43.96 35.60 -49.31
CA ARG A 549 -45.39 35.29 -49.44
C ARG A 549 -46.23 36.50 -49.82
N LYS A 550 -45.98 37.67 -49.21
CA LYS A 550 -46.69 38.90 -49.59
C LYS A 550 -46.37 39.35 -51.02
N ASN A 551 -45.13 39.14 -51.47
CA ASN A 551 -44.73 39.44 -52.83
C ASN A 551 -45.42 38.50 -53.84
N GLU A 552 -45.50 37.20 -53.53
CA GLU A 552 -46.25 36.22 -54.33
C GLU A 552 -47.75 36.56 -54.39
N GLU A 553 -48.36 36.92 -53.26
CA GLU A 553 -49.75 37.39 -53.21
C GLU A 553 -49.97 38.65 -54.06
N LEU A 554 -49.02 39.59 -54.02
CA LEU A 554 -49.07 40.81 -54.82
C LEU A 554 -48.96 40.48 -56.33
N ILE A 555 -48.03 39.61 -56.72
CA ILE A 555 -47.86 39.16 -58.11
C ILE A 555 -49.12 38.47 -58.60
N ALA A 556 -49.71 37.58 -57.81
CA ALA A 556 -50.95 36.89 -58.16
C ALA A 556 -52.13 37.87 -58.31
N CYS A 557 -52.21 38.88 -57.44
CA CYS A 557 -53.23 39.93 -57.53
C CYS A 557 -53.05 40.79 -58.80
N LEU A 558 -51.81 41.14 -59.13
CA LEU A 558 -51.48 41.87 -60.35
C LEU A 558 -51.80 41.06 -61.61
N GLN A 559 -51.49 39.75 -61.63
CA GLN A 559 -51.85 38.86 -62.73
C GLN A 559 -53.36 38.79 -62.92
N LYS A 560 -54.12 38.62 -61.83
CA LYS A 560 -55.58 38.60 -61.90
C LYS A 560 -56.16 39.91 -62.44
N LYS A 561 -55.59 41.06 -62.04
CA LYS A 561 -55.99 42.37 -62.59
C LYS A 561 -55.63 42.52 -64.06
N LEU A 562 -54.49 41.96 -64.48
CA LEU A 562 -54.08 41.93 -65.88
C LEU A 562 -55.07 41.10 -66.72
N ASP A 563 -55.47 39.93 -66.22
CA ASP A 563 -56.44 39.05 -66.88
C ASP A 563 -57.82 39.70 -67.00
N GLU A 564 -58.28 40.41 -65.95
CA GLU A 564 -59.51 41.21 -65.99
C GLU A 564 -59.44 42.31 -67.07
N ILE A 565 -58.31 42.99 -67.21
CA ILE A 565 -58.09 44.01 -68.25
C ILE A 565 -58.05 43.36 -69.64
N PHE A 566 -57.38 42.22 -69.80
CA PHE A 566 -57.35 41.48 -71.06
C PHE A 566 -58.74 41.03 -71.50
N ALA A 567 -59.56 40.52 -70.58
CA ALA A 567 -60.94 40.15 -70.86
C ALA A 567 -61.77 41.36 -71.33
N ALA A 568 -61.64 42.50 -70.63
CA ALA A 568 -62.33 43.73 -71.02
C ALA A 568 -61.84 44.28 -72.39
N THR A 569 -60.56 44.12 -72.72
CA THR A 569 -60.05 44.54 -74.05
C THR A 569 -60.60 43.66 -75.16
N VAL A 570 -60.72 42.34 -74.93
CA VAL A 570 -61.36 41.41 -75.87
C VAL A 570 -62.85 41.75 -76.05
N GLU A 571 -63.57 42.09 -74.99
CA GLU A 571 -64.96 42.55 -75.10
C GLU A 571 -65.08 43.83 -75.94
N ILE A 572 -64.24 44.84 -75.68
CA ILE A 572 -64.20 46.08 -76.47
C ILE A 572 -63.88 45.79 -77.94
N GLU A 573 -62.97 44.86 -78.22
CA GLU A 573 -62.58 44.51 -79.59
C GLU A 573 -63.71 43.75 -80.32
N ASN A 574 -64.46 42.91 -79.61
CA ASN A 574 -65.67 42.26 -80.13
C ASN A 574 -66.79 43.28 -80.40
N GLU A 575 -67.01 44.25 -79.51
CA GLU A 575 -67.97 45.35 -79.72
C GLU A 575 -67.59 46.21 -80.92
N LYS A 576 -66.29 46.49 -81.10
CA LYS A 576 -65.78 47.21 -82.28
C LYS A 576 -66.02 46.43 -83.58
N LEU A 577 -65.80 45.12 -83.57
CA LEU A 577 -66.10 44.24 -84.71
C LEU A 577 -67.60 44.20 -85.02
N ALA A 578 -68.46 44.17 -84.00
CA ALA A 578 -69.90 44.26 -84.17
C ALA A 578 -70.33 45.61 -84.79
N MET A 579 -69.79 46.72 -84.28
CA MET A 579 -70.04 48.05 -84.85
C MET A 579 -69.52 48.20 -86.29
N GLN A 580 -68.37 47.61 -86.63
CA GLN A 580 -67.89 47.58 -88.03
C GLN A 580 -68.85 46.83 -88.94
N LYS A 581 -69.39 45.72 -88.46
CA LYS A 581 -70.36 44.92 -89.21
C LYS A 581 -71.69 45.67 -89.41
N GLU A 582 -72.16 46.39 -88.39
CA GLU A 582 -73.31 47.28 -88.51
C GLU A 582 -73.05 48.44 -89.49
N PHE A 583 -71.82 48.99 -89.52
CA PHE A 583 -71.43 50.00 -90.50
C PHE A 583 -71.40 49.47 -91.93
N GLU A 584 -70.88 48.24 -92.15
CA GLU A 584 -70.90 47.57 -93.45
C GLU A 584 -72.34 47.29 -93.93
N GLU A 585 -73.23 46.91 -93.03
CA GLU A 585 -74.66 46.74 -93.32
C GLU A 585 -75.34 48.07 -93.66
N LEU A 586 -74.98 49.17 -92.98
CA LEU A 586 -75.48 50.51 -93.29
C LEU A 586 -74.94 51.04 -94.63
N GLU A 587 -73.68 50.77 -94.94
CA GLU A 587 -73.05 51.11 -96.22
C GLU A 587 -73.68 50.33 -97.38
N ALA A 588 -74.04 49.07 -97.16
CA ALA A 588 -74.81 48.26 -98.12
C ALA A 588 -76.22 48.83 -98.36
N VAL A 589 -76.92 49.30 -97.32
CA VAL A 589 -78.23 49.97 -97.43
C VAL A 589 -78.13 51.31 -98.17
N MET A 590 -77.07 52.08 -97.92
CA MET A 590 -76.81 53.34 -98.63
C MET A 590 -76.50 53.11 -100.11
N GLN A 591 -75.79 52.03 -100.47
CA GLN A 591 -75.52 51.69 -101.86
C GLN A 591 -76.76 51.21 -102.63
N THR A 592 -77.76 50.64 -101.95
CA THR A 592 -79.05 50.26 -102.59
C THR A 592 -80.03 51.41 -102.81
N ASN A 593 -79.85 52.57 -102.19
CA ASN A 593 -80.73 53.74 -102.33
C ASN A 593 -80.20 54.83 -103.28
N CYS A 594 -79.11 54.56 -104.00
CA CYS A 594 -78.63 55.40 -105.11
C CYS A 594 -78.88 54.70 -106.45
N HIS A 595 -80.14 54.61 -106.90
CA HIS A 595 -80.55 54.50 -108.30
C HIS A 595 -81.89 55.19 -108.52
#